data_AF-A0A7L4TE62-F1
#
_entry.id   AF-A0A7L4TE62-F1
#
_cell.length_a   1.000
_cell.length_b   1.000
_cell.length_c   1.000
_cell.angle_alpha   90.00
_cell.angle_beta   90.00
_cell.angle_gamma   90.00
#
_symmetry.space_group_name_H-M   'P 1'
#
loop_
_entity.id
_entity.type
_entity.pdbx_description
1 polymer ?
#
loop_
_entity_poly.entity_id
_entity_poly.type
_entity_poly.pdbx_seq_one_letter_code
_entity_poly.pdbx_strand_id
1 'polypeptide(L)'
;MKNTAINRIIIQKIANALGELNEEVIYVGGATVSLYINDPAADDVRPTKDIDISLSVATINELEDIREKLDVKGFTQSAELDVICRFKFEDILIDVMNTNPIAWAPANKWFKKGFQNLEKIKIEECTIQIMPFNYFLASKFSAYEDRGGDDPRFSHDIEDISYILDNRTDWEIIISQETDQEVKDFLLEKLKLIKEDSKFQEAILGNLFYEHAEERFRILLNKINEVLSKFPS
;
A
#
# COMPACT_ATOMS: atom_id res chain seq x y z
N MET A 1 -9.03 20.45 3.61
CA MET A 1 -9.68 19.29 2.98
C MET A 1 -9.04 18.05 3.56
N LYS A 2 -9.80 16.98 3.84
CA LYS A 2 -9.21 15.73 4.34
C LYS A 2 -8.24 15.13 3.31
N ASN A 3 -7.07 14.62 3.73
CA ASN A 3 -6.10 13.91 2.90
C ASN A 3 -6.75 12.75 2.16
N THR A 4 -7.68 12.04 2.78
CA THR A 4 -8.47 10.99 2.12
C THR A 4 -9.19 11.49 0.87
N ALA A 5 -9.79 12.68 0.93
CA ALA A 5 -10.46 13.30 -0.22
C ALA A 5 -9.45 13.81 -1.25
N ILE A 6 -8.33 14.39 -0.80
CA ILE A 6 -7.23 14.84 -1.67
C ILE A 6 -6.67 13.64 -2.46
N ASN A 7 -6.35 12.53 -1.78
CA ASN A 7 -5.81 11.32 -2.41
C ASN A 7 -6.77 10.77 -3.46
N ARG A 8 -8.07 10.71 -3.19
CA ARG A 8 -9.08 10.27 -4.17
C ARG A 8 -9.12 11.16 -5.42
N ILE A 9 -9.05 12.48 -5.24
CA ILE A 9 -9.01 13.45 -6.35
C ILE A 9 -7.73 13.25 -7.18
N ILE A 10 -6.59 13.10 -6.53
CA ILE A 10 -5.30 12.88 -7.21
C ILE A 10 -5.32 11.55 -7.97
N ILE A 11 -5.76 10.46 -7.34
CA ILE A 11 -5.88 9.15 -7.97
C ILE A 11 -6.81 9.21 -9.19
N GLN A 12 -7.97 9.86 -9.07
CA GLN A 12 -8.88 10.05 -10.22
C GLN A 12 -8.21 10.82 -11.35
N LYS A 13 -7.47 11.89 -11.03
CA LYS A 13 -6.74 12.69 -12.02
C LYS A 13 -5.68 11.86 -12.75
N ILE A 14 -4.90 11.06 -12.02
CA ILE A 14 -3.90 10.17 -12.61
C ILE A 14 -4.56 9.07 -13.44
N ALA A 15 -5.65 8.46 -12.96
CA ALA A 15 -6.40 7.45 -13.72
C ALA A 15 -6.90 8.00 -15.07
N ASN A 16 -7.44 9.21 -15.08
CA ASN A 16 -7.89 9.87 -16.29
C ASN A 16 -6.72 10.21 -17.24
N ALA A 17 -5.59 10.66 -16.69
CA ALA A 17 -4.38 10.97 -17.48
C ALA A 17 -3.74 9.72 -18.10
N LEU A 18 -3.72 8.60 -17.37
CA LEU A 18 -3.28 7.30 -17.88
C LEU A 18 -4.18 6.82 -19.04
N GLY A 19 -5.48 7.09 -18.99
CA GLY A 19 -6.44 6.65 -20.01
C GLY A 19 -6.43 5.13 -20.14
N GLU A 20 -6.17 4.60 -21.33
CA GLU A 20 -6.11 3.15 -21.60
C GLU A 20 -5.11 2.40 -20.70
N LEU A 21 -3.97 3.03 -20.36
CA LEU A 21 -2.96 2.45 -19.46
C LEU A 21 -3.48 2.22 -18.05
N ASN A 22 -4.56 2.87 -17.64
CA ASN A 22 -5.16 2.66 -16.32
C ASN A 22 -5.67 1.23 -16.13
N GLU A 23 -5.94 0.49 -17.22
CA GLU A 23 -6.33 -0.93 -17.17
C GLU A 23 -5.13 -1.88 -17.02
N GLU A 24 -3.91 -1.39 -17.25
CA GLU A 24 -2.66 -2.16 -17.22
C GLU A 24 -1.86 -1.95 -15.91
N VAL A 25 -2.33 -1.09 -15.01
CA VAL A 25 -1.64 -0.72 -13.77
C VAL A 25 -2.47 -1.09 -12.55
N ILE A 26 -1.77 -1.37 -11.45
CA ILE A 26 -2.35 -1.38 -10.11
C ILE A 26 -1.85 -0.18 -9.33
N TYR A 27 -2.74 0.45 -8.55
CA TYR A 27 -2.38 1.51 -7.63
C TYR A 27 -1.93 0.90 -6.30
N VAL A 28 -0.81 1.37 -5.78
CA VAL A 28 -0.20 0.85 -4.54
C VAL A 28 0.22 2.03 -3.64
N GLY A 29 1.07 1.78 -2.65
CA GLY A 29 1.71 2.87 -1.90
C GLY A 29 0.84 3.59 -0.87
N GLY A 30 1.26 4.79 -0.46
CA GLY A 30 0.63 5.53 0.65
C GLY A 30 -0.73 6.13 0.30
N ALA A 31 -0.88 6.61 -0.95
CA ALA A 31 -2.09 7.27 -1.41
C ALA A 31 -3.34 6.35 -1.42
N THR A 32 -3.12 5.04 -1.53
CA THR A 32 -4.18 4.03 -1.60
C THR A 32 -4.62 3.49 -0.24
N VAL A 33 -3.90 3.80 0.84
CA VAL A 33 -4.16 3.26 2.20
C VAL A 33 -5.62 3.46 2.63
N SER A 34 -6.19 4.64 2.40
CA SER A 34 -7.59 4.93 2.75
C SER A 34 -8.62 4.13 1.96
N LEU A 35 -8.23 3.49 0.85
CA LEU A 35 -9.12 2.61 0.07
C LEU A 35 -9.28 1.22 0.70
N TYR A 36 -8.43 0.88 1.67
CA TYR A 36 -8.41 -0.43 2.33
C TYR A 36 -9.15 -0.46 3.67
N ILE A 37 -9.75 0.64 4.11
CA ILE A 37 -10.47 0.75 5.38
C ILE A 37 -11.99 0.77 5.18
N ASN A 38 -12.74 0.46 6.23
CA ASN A 38 -14.21 0.46 6.22
C ASN A 38 -14.84 1.02 7.50
N ASP A 39 -14.06 1.51 8.46
CA ASP A 39 -14.57 2.20 9.63
C ASP A 39 -15.03 3.64 9.28
N PRO A 40 -16.32 3.98 9.40
CA PRO A 40 -16.80 5.34 9.16
C PRO A 40 -16.29 6.37 10.18
N ALA A 41 -15.79 5.91 11.34
CA ALA A 41 -15.20 6.75 12.38
C ALA A 41 -13.69 6.94 12.20
N ALA A 42 -13.10 6.42 11.12
CA ALA A 42 -11.67 6.56 10.86
C ALA A 42 -11.25 8.04 10.79
N ASP A 43 -10.13 8.33 11.45
CA ASP A 43 -9.43 9.59 11.31
C ASP A 43 -8.87 9.74 9.88
N ASP A 44 -8.30 10.90 9.57
CA ASP A 44 -7.75 11.12 8.25
C ASP A 44 -6.38 10.46 8.08
N VAL A 45 -6.06 9.99 6.88
CA VAL A 45 -4.72 9.46 6.56
C VAL A 45 -3.66 10.55 6.61
N ARG A 46 -2.40 10.15 6.77
CA ARG A 46 -1.26 11.06 6.61
C ARG A 46 -1.23 11.68 5.21
N PRO A 47 -0.68 12.89 5.06
CA PRO A 47 -0.43 13.44 3.73
C PRO A 47 0.63 12.61 3.00
N THR A 48 0.43 12.40 1.70
CA THR A 48 1.42 11.80 0.81
C THR A 48 1.66 12.72 -0.37
N LYS A 49 2.88 12.68 -0.93
CA LYS A 49 3.31 13.61 -1.99
C LYS A 49 3.28 12.98 -3.38
N ASP A 50 3.18 11.66 -3.42
CA ASP A 50 3.29 10.81 -4.59
C ASP A 50 2.14 9.80 -4.68
N ILE A 51 1.86 9.39 -5.92
CA ILE A 51 1.05 8.24 -6.25
C ILE A 51 1.97 7.13 -6.72
N ASP A 52 1.80 5.94 -6.16
CA ASP A 52 2.54 4.77 -6.60
C ASP A 52 1.68 3.91 -7.53
N ILE A 53 2.20 3.59 -8.70
CA ILE A 53 1.60 2.59 -9.61
C ILE A 53 2.60 1.48 -9.89
N SER A 54 2.10 0.27 -10.06
CA SER A 54 2.90 -0.88 -10.50
C SER A 54 2.38 -1.41 -11.82
N LEU A 55 3.31 -1.88 -12.65
CA LEU A 55 3.10 -2.50 -13.95
C LEU A 55 3.41 -4.01 -13.87
N SER A 56 3.01 -4.77 -14.88
CA SER A 56 3.38 -6.19 -15.03
C SER A 56 4.05 -6.45 -16.38
N VAL A 57 5.22 -5.86 -16.60
CA VAL A 57 6.05 -6.07 -17.79
C VAL A 57 7.16 -7.08 -17.53
N ALA A 58 7.56 -7.82 -18.57
CA ALA A 58 8.55 -8.89 -18.51
C ALA A 58 9.92 -8.48 -19.08
N THR A 59 9.98 -7.45 -19.92
CA THR A 59 11.21 -7.05 -20.61
C THR A 59 11.53 -5.57 -20.48
N ILE A 60 12.79 -5.20 -20.68
CA ILE A 60 13.24 -3.80 -20.72
C ILE A 60 12.56 -3.06 -21.89
N ASN A 61 12.39 -3.71 -23.04
CA ASN A 61 11.75 -3.08 -24.20
C ASN A 61 10.29 -2.71 -23.89
N GLU A 62 9.53 -3.61 -23.25
CA GLU A 62 8.17 -3.30 -22.80
C GLU A 62 8.15 -2.16 -21.76
N LEU A 63 9.12 -2.11 -20.86
CA LEU A 63 9.23 -1.03 -19.87
C LEU A 63 9.51 0.33 -20.54
N GLU A 64 10.36 0.36 -21.57
CA GLU A 64 10.64 1.56 -22.34
C GLU A 64 9.43 1.98 -23.22
N ASP A 65 8.70 1.02 -23.80
CA ASP A 65 7.44 1.29 -24.51
C ASP A 65 6.41 1.95 -23.56
N ILE A 66 6.30 1.48 -22.32
CA ILE A 66 5.46 2.12 -21.30
C ILE A 66 5.96 3.53 -20.99
N ARG A 67 7.28 3.74 -20.85
CA ARG A 67 7.84 5.09 -20.63
C ARG A 67 7.48 6.03 -21.77
N GLU A 68 7.57 5.61 -23.02
CA GLU A 68 7.18 6.43 -24.18
C GLU A 68 5.68 6.75 -24.17
N LYS A 69 4.81 5.76 -23.86
CA LYS A 69 3.37 6.01 -23.72
C LYS A 69 3.05 6.99 -22.59
N LEU A 70 3.78 6.91 -21.47
CA LEU A 70 3.66 7.83 -20.34
C LEU A 70 4.08 9.26 -20.76
N ASP A 71 5.20 9.40 -21.48
CA ASP A 71 5.68 10.70 -21.98
C ASP A 71 4.65 11.37 -22.92
N VAL A 72 4.08 10.62 -23.86
CA VAL A 72 3.00 11.10 -24.75
C VAL A 72 1.77 11.57 -23.97
N LYS A 73 1.51 10.98 -22.81
CA LYS A 73 0.41 11.36 -21.90
C LYS A 73 0.78 12.50 -20.95
N GLY A 74 1.99 13.05 -21.05
CA GLY A 74 2.47 14.17 -20.25
C GLY A 74 3.10 13.79 -18.91
N PHE A 75 3.39 12.49 -18.70
CA PHE A 75 4.16 12.03 -17.55
C PHE A 75 5.64 12.09 -17.92
N THR A 76 6.36 13.05 -17.35
CA THR A 76 7.77 13.29 -17.71
C THR A 76 8.72 12.84 -16.60
N GLN A 77 9.84 12.21 -16.98
CA GLN A 77 10.98 12.02 -16.08
C GLN A 77 11.98 13.18 -16.26
N SER A 78 12.69 13.53 -15.20
CA SER A 78 13.79 14.49 -15.30
C SER A 78 14.89 14.15 -14.29
N ALA A 79 16.12 14.58 -14.57
CA ALA A 79 17.24 14.42 -13.64
C ALA A 79 17.08 15.20 -12.32
N GLU A 80 16.11 16.13 -12.25
CA GLU A 80 15.75 16.85 -11.03
C GLU A 80 14.87 16.02 -10.08
N LEU A 81 14.35 14.87 -10.55
CA LEU A 81 13.63 13.93 -9.72
C LEU A 81 14.67 12.95 -9.14
N ASP A 82 14.96 13.09 -7.84
CA ASP A 82 15.98 12.30 -7.11
C ASP A 82 15.73 10.77 -7.07
N VAL A 83 14.63 10.30 -7.69
CA VAL A 83 14.17 8.92 -7.69
C VAL A 83 14.02 8.44 -9.14
N ILE A 84 14.76 7.39 -9.51
CA ILE A 84 14.88 6.94 -10.91
C ILE A 84 13.55 6.47 -11.53
N CYS A 85 12.65 5.93 -10.72
CA CYS A 85 11.33 5.47 -11.16
C CYS A 85 10.24 6.55 -11.11
N ARG A 86 10.61 7.78 -10.76
CA ARG A 86 9.66 8.88 -10.54
C ARG A 86 9.39 9.65 -11.81
N PHE A 87 8.11 9.85 -12.08
CA PHE A 87 7.56 10.71 -13.11
C PHE A 87 6.86 11.89 -12.45
N LYS A 88 6.68 12.95 -13.23
CA LYS A 88 5.90 14.11 -12.85
C LYS A 88 4.79 14.32 -13.87
N PHE A 89 3.56 14.47 -13.38
CA PHE A 89 2.40 14.87 -14.17
C PHE A 89 1.81 16.14 -13.54
N GLU A 90 1.97 17.27 -14.23
CA GLU A 90 1.76 18.60 -13.64
C GLU A 90 2.52 18.74 -12.31
N ASP A 91 1.86 18.97 -11.17
CA ASP A 91 2.50 19.06 -9.85
C ASP A 91 2.45 17.75 -9.05
N ILE A 92 1.97 16.65 -9.65
CA ILE A 92 1.84 15.34 -8.99
C ILE A 92 3.06 14.48 -9.31
N LEU A 93 3.64 13.87 -8.28
CA LEU A 93 4.70 12.89 -8.42
C LEU A 93 4.09 11.49 -8.55
N ILE A 94 4.62 10.67 -9.45
CA ILE A 94 4.15 9.31 -9.70
C ILE A 94 5.35 8.39 -9.72
N ASP A 95 5.39 7.41 -8.82
CA ASP A 95 6.42 6.39 -8.80
C ASP A 95 5.93 5.16 -9.55
N VAL A 96 6.67 4.77 -10.59
CA VAL A 96 6.32 3.66 -11.48
C VAL A 96 7.17 2.43 -11.14
N MET A 97 6.51 1.41 -10.62
CA MET A 97 7.11 0.14 -10.22
C MET A 97 6.73 -0.98 -11.19
N ASN A 98 7.31 -2.17 -10.99
CA ASN A 98 6.98 -3.36 -11.76
C ASN A 98 6.78 -4.58 -10.83
N THR A 99 6.15 -5.64 -11.34
CA THR A 99 6.00 -6.91 -10.59
C THR A 99 7.31 -7.63 -10.32
N ASN A 100 8.33 -7.41 -11.16
CA ASN A 100 9.68 -7.91 -10.98
C ASN A 100 10.66 -6.75 -11.22
N PRO A 101 11.80 -6.71 -10.53
CA PRO A 101 12.75 -5.62 -10.73
C PRO A 101 13.30 -5.67 -12.15
N ILE A 102 13.08 -4.60 -12.93
CA ILE A 102 13.55 -4.49 -14.32
C ILE A 102 14.09 -3.07 -14.51
N ALA A 103 15.37 -2.98 -14.90
CA ALA A 103 16.07 -1.72 -15.15
C ALA A 103 15.87 -0.70 -14.01
N TRP A 104 15.09 0.35 -14.24
CA TRP A 104 14.83 1.43 -13.29
C TRP A 104 13.57 1.20 -12.41
N ALA A 105 12.72 0.23 -12.74
CA ALA A 105 11.49 -0.03 -12.01
C ALA A 105 11.74 -1.01 -10.85
N PRO A 106 11.57 -0.58 -9.59
CA PRO A 106 11.66 -1.46 -8.44
C PRO A 106 10.44 -2.37 -8.37
N ALA A 107 10.48 -3.38 -7.49
CA ALA A 107 9.40 -4.33 -7.32
C ALA A 107 9.19 -4.68 -5.85
N ASN A 108 8.02 -5.24 -5.56
CA ASN A 108 7.71 -5.87 -4.29
C ASN A 108 7.24 -7.30 -4.55
N LYS A 109 7.67 -8.24 -3.72
CA LYS A 109 7.38 -9.68 -3.92
C LYS A 109 5.89 -10.00 -4.01
N TRP A 110 5.03 -9.17 -3.41
CA TRP A 110 3.58 -9.36 -3.42
C TRP A 110 2.88 -8.79 -4.64
N PHE A 111 3.52 -7.91 -5.42
CA PHE A 111 2.88 -7.26 -6.57
C PHE A 111 2.44 -8.28 -7.62
N LYS A 112 3.26 -9.29 -7.93
CA LYS A 112 2.90 -10.32 -8.92
C LYS A 112 1.60 -11.05 -8.55
N LYS A 113 1.46 -11.44 -7.28
CA LYS A 113 0.24 -12.11 -6.78
C LYS A 113 -0.93 -11.14 -6.63
N GLY A 114 -0.66 -9.88 -6.27
CA GLY A 114 -1.64 -8.80 -6.27
C GLY A 114 -2.26 -8.56 -7.64
N PHE A 115 -1.45 -8.55 -8.70
CA PHE A 115 -1.92 -8.45 -10.09
C PHE A 115 -2.82 -9.63 -10.51
N GLN A 116 -2.49 -10.86 -10.11
CA GLN A 116 -3.28 -12.05 -10.45
C GLN A 116 -4.69 -12.03 -9.83
N ASN A 117 -4.87 -11.27 -8.75
CA ASN A 117 -6.10 -11.26 -7.96
C ASN A 117 -6.69 -9.84 -7.84
N LEU A 118 -6.40 -8.95 -8.79
CA LEU A 118 -6.75 -7.54 -8.72
C LEU A 118 -8.22 -7.27 -8.34
N GLU A 119 -8.42 -6.26 -7.49
CA GLU A 119 -9.73 -5.76 -7.12
C GLU A 119 -10.00 -4.44 -7.85
N LYS A 120 -11.23 -4.24 -8.32
CA LYS A 120 -11.66 -3.01 -8.99
C LYS A 120 -12.41 -2.13 -8.02
N ILE A 121 -11.93 -0.89 -7.83
CA ILE A 121 -12.61 0.12 -7.02
C ILE A 121 -13.07 1.27 -7.91
N LYS A 122 -14.33 1.69 -7.71
CA LYS A 122 -14.87 2.91 -8.31
C LYS A 122 -14.46 4.13 -7.48
N ILE A 123 -13.78 5.07 -8.12
CA ILE A 123 -13.46 6.38 -7.55
C ILE A 123 -14.14 7.43 -8.41
N GLU A 124 -15.21 8.03 -7.89
CA GLU A 124 -16.07 8.95 -8.62
C GLU A 124 -16.51 8.33 -9.97
N GLU A 125 -16.04 8.86 -11.10
CA GLU A 125 -16.39 8.39 -12.45
C GLU A 125 -15.37 7.42 -13.07
N CYS A 126 -14.23 7.15 -12.42
CA CYS A 126 -13.24 6.20 -12.92
C CYS A 126 -13.24 4.89 -12.10
N THR A 127 -12.76 3.82 -12.73
CA THR A 127 -12.46 2.56 -12.04
C THR A 127 -10.95 2.37 -12.04
N ILE A 128 -10.38 2.09 -10.87
CA ILE A 128 -8.96 1.76 -10.73
C ILE A 128 -8.81 0.30 -10.28
N GLN A 129 -7.62 -0.25 -10.49
CA GLN A 129 -7.24 -1.56 -9.99
C GLN A 129 -6.34 -1.39 -8.77
N ILE A 130 -6.59 -2.18 -7.72
CA ILE A 130 -5.77 -2.24 -6.52
C ILE A 130 -5.46 -3.71 -6.20
N MET A 131 -4.48 -3.95 -5.33
CA MET A 131 -4.24 -5.31 -4.82
C MET A 131 -5.32 -5.71 -3.82
N PRO A 132 -5.63 -7.01 -3.68
CA PRO A 132 -6.38 -7.50 -2.52
C PRO A 132 -5.72 -7.10 -1.20
N PHE A 133 -6.55 -6.97 -0.16
CA PHE A 133 -6.14 -6.51 1.17
C PHE A 133 -4.89 -7.22 1.72
N ASN A 134 -4.86 -8.56 1.69
CA ASN A 134 -3.75 -9.33 2.27
C ASN A 134 -2.42 -9.06 1.56
N TYR A 135 -2.42 -9.01 0.22
CA TYR A 135 -1.21 -8.69 -0.55
C TYR A 135 -0.77 -7.23 -0.36
N PHE A 136 -1.71 -6.30 -0.22
CA PHE A 136 -1.38 -4.91 0.09
C PHE A 136 -0.75 -4.76 1.46
N LEU A 137 -1.37 -5.33 2.50
CA LEU A 137 -0.84 -5.30 3.86
C LEU A 137 0.56 -5.95 3.91
N ALA A 138 0.72 -7.10 3.25
CA ALA A 138 2.01 -7.77 3.17
C ALA A 138 3.07 -6.93 2.42
N SER A 139 2.68 -6.19 1.38
CA SER A 139 3.56 -5.26 0.67
C SER A 139 4.10 -4.13 1.53
N LYS A 140 3.30 -3.62 2.48
CA LYS A 140 3.74 -2.60 3.44
C LYS A 140 4.79 -3.16 4.41
N PHE A 141 4.57 -4.36 4.93
CA PHE A 141 5.57 -5.01 5.77
C PHE A 141 6.87 -5.28 5.02
N SER A 142 6.80 -5.75 3.77
CA SER A 142 8.01 -5.96 2.97
C SER A 142 8.71 -4.65 2.60
N ALA A 143 7.98 -3.56 2.33
CA ALA A 143 8.58 -2.25 2.09
C ALA A 143 9.35 -1.73 3.31
N TYR A 144 8.83 -1.95 4.52
CA TYR A 144 9.53 -1.66 5.77
C TYR A 144 10.85 -2.46 5.89
N GLU A 145 10.83 -3.75 5.59
CA GLU A 145 12.00 -4.62 5.64
C GLU A 145 13.06 -4.20 4.61
N ASP A 146 12.65 -3.92 3.37
CA ASP A 146 13.53 -3.54 2.27
C ASP A 146 14.22 -2.18 2.50
N ARG A 147 13.60 -1.31 3.29
CA ARG A 147 14.17 0.00 3.70
C ARG A 147 15.12 -0.10 4.89
N GLY A 148 15.59 -1.31 5.20
CA GLY A 148 16.60 -1.56 6.23
C GLY A 148 16.04 -1.96 7.60
N GLY A 149 14.70 -2.03 7.74
CA GLY A 149 14.08 -2.41 9.02
C GLY A 149 14.49 -1.50 10.18
N ASP A 150 14.74 -0.22 9.88
CA ASP A 150 15.05 0.82 10.85
C ASP A 150 13.94 0.93 11.91
N ASP A 151 14.19 1.65 13.00
CA ASP A 151 13.27 1.76 14.12
C ASP A 151 11.80 2.00 13.69
N PRO A 152 10.87 1.05 13.98
CA PRO A 152 9.51 1.08 13.44
C PRO A 152 8.74 2.34 13.82
N ARG A 153 9.16 3.04 14.88
CA ARG A 153 8.56 4.29 15.37
C ARG A 153 8.70 5.46 14.41
N PHE A 154 9.62 5.38 13.45
CA PHE A 154 9.84 6.42 12.43
C PHE A 154 9.46 5.97 11.01
N SER A 155 8.83 4.81 10.87
CA SER A 155 8.49 4.25 9.56
C SER A 155 7.09 4.64 9.11
N HIS A 156 6.99 5.26 7.93
CA HIS A 156 5.72 5.50 7.26
C HIS A 156 5.01 4.21 6.83
N ASP A 157 5.74 3.12 6.60
CA ASP A 157 5.11 1.83 6.30
C ASP A 157 4.40 1.28 7.55
N ILE A 158 4.99 1.48 8.74
CA ILE A 158 4.37 1.10 10.02
C ILE A 158 3.22 2.03 10.37
N GLU A 159 3.32 3.32 10.09
CA GLU A 159 2.20 4.27 10.19
C GLU A 159 1.01 3.81 9.33
N ASP A 160 1.27 3.47 8.06
CA ASP A 160 0.24 2.96 7.15
C ASP A 160 -0.37 1.63 7.65
N ILE A 161 0.46 0.69 8.14
CA ILE A 161 0.01 -0.58 8.74
C ILE A 161 -0.87 -0.33 9.97
N SER A 162 -0.44 0.57 10.86
CA SER A 162 -1.17 0.93 12.08
C SER A 162 -2.54 1.46 11.73
N TYR A 163 -2.60 2.39 10.77
CA TYR A 163 -3.85 2.98 10.29
C TYR A 163 -4.80 1.92 9.70
N ILE A 164 -4.28 0.98 8.91
CA ILE A 164 -5.10 -0.09 8.30
C ILE A 164 -5.67 -1.03 9.36
N LEU A 165 -4.82 -1.54 10.27
CA LEU A 165 -5.25 -2.49 11.30
C LEU A 165 -6.22 -1.87 12.29
N ASP A 166 -6.14 -0.56 12.49
CA ASP A 166 -7.01 0.19 13.38
C ASP A 166 -8.38 0.54 12.74
N ASN A 167 -8.44 0.68 11.40
CA ASN A 167 -9.62 1.21 10.70
C ASN A 167 -10.26 0.24 9.69
N ARG A 168 -9.73 -0.98 9.55
CA ARG A 168 -10.37 -2.09 8.82
C ARG A 168 -11.03 -3.04 9.83
N THR A 169 -12.35 -3.01 9.97
CA THR A 169 -13.04 -3.70 11.08
C THR A 169 -13.08 -5.22 10.96
N ASP A 170 -12.80 -5.78 9.79
CA ASP A 170 -12.94 -7.20 9.42
C ASP A 170 -11.62 -7.85 8.97
N TRP A 171 -10.46 -7.20 9.16
CA TRP A 171 -9.17 -7.71 8.68
C TRP A 171 -8.83 -9.09 9.28
N GLU A 172 -9.23 -9.36 10.53
CA GLU A 172 -8.98 -10.63 11.21
C GLU A 172 -9.67 -11.81 10.49
N ILE A 173 -10.85 -11.56 9.91
CA ILE A 173 -11.60 -12.53 9.13
C ILE A 173 -10.91 -12.74 7.78
N ILE A 174 -10.53 -11.65 7.11
CA ILE A 174 -9.87 -11.67 5.80
C ILE A 174 -8.54 -12.45 5.85
N ILE A 175 -7.71 -12.21 6.87
CA ILE A 175 -6.46 -12.97 7.06
C ILE A 175 -6.74 -14.43 7.40
N SER A 176 -7.72 -14.71 8.26
CA SER A 176 -8.05 -16.08 8.66
C SER A 176 -8.56 -16.93 7.49
N GLN A 177 -9.29 -16.32 6.56
CA GLN A 177 -9.88 -16.97 5.38
C GLN A 177 -8.96 -17.03 4.17
N GLU A 178 -7.76 -16.44 4.23
CA GLU A 178 -6.79 -16.50 3.15
C GLU A 178 -6.46 -17.95 2.78
N THR A 179 -6.46 -18.23 1.48
CA THR A 179 -6.19 -19.55 0.89
C THR A 179 -4.78 -19.65 0.31
N ASP A 180 -4.16 -18.52 -0.04
CA ASP A 180 -2.75 -18.47 -0.40
C ASP A 180 -1.87 -18.55 0.86
N GLN A 181 -1.33 -19.74 1.09
CA GLN A 181 -0.55 -20.03 2.30
C GLN A 181 0.68 -19.14 2.44
N GLU A 182 1.30 -18.68 1.34
CA GLU A 182 2.51 -17.87 1.40
C GLU A 182 2.25 -16.49 2.03
N VAL A 183 1.20 -15.79 1.58
CA VAL A 183 0.85 -14.48 2.14
C VAL A 183 0.23 -14.63 3.53
N LYS A 184 -0.52 -15.71 3.77
CA LYS A 184 -1.09 -16.00 5.08
C LYS A 184 0.00 -16.20 6.13
N ASP A 185 0.96 -17.10 5.87
CA ASP A 185 2.05 -17.39 6.81
C ASP A 185 2.90 -16.15 7.07
N PHE A 186 3.19 -15.38 6.02
CA PHE A 186 3.91 -14.12 6.17
C PHE A 186 3.16 -13.14 7.08
N LEU A 187 1.86 -12.94 6.86
CA LEU A 187 1.07 -12.04 7.71
C LEU A 187 0.98 -12.55 9.15
N LEU A 188 0.80 -13.84 9.38
CA LEU A 188 0.81 -14.43 10.73
C LEU A 188 2.14 -14.19 11.44
N GLU A 189 3.27 -14.33 10.75
CA GLU A 189 4.59 -13.99 11.28
C GLU A 189 4.67 -12.51 11.68
N LYS A 190 4.14 -11.60 10.85
CA LYS A 190 4.15 -10.15 11.15
C LYS A 190 3.21 -9.77 12.29
N LEU A 191 2.06 -10.42 12.42
CA LEU A 191 1.17 -10.24 13.58
C LEU A 191 1.83 -10.75 14.87
N LYS A 192 2.59 -11.85 14.79
CA LYS A 192 3.40 -12.34 15.92
C LYS A 192 4.49 -11.35 16.29
N LEU A 193 5.19 -10.77 15.30
CA LEU A 193 6.19 -9.72 15.53
C LEU A 193 5.60 -8.51 16.26
N ILE A 194 4.44 -8.01 15.83
CA ILE A 194 3.72 -6.92 16.51
C ILE A 194 3.40 -7.29 17.97
N LYS A 195 2.97 -8.53 18.21
CA LYS A 195 2.63 -9.01 19.56
C LYS A 195 3.85 -9.14 20.47
N GLU A 196 5.01 -9.48 19.94
CA GLU A 196 6.19 -9.86 20.75
C GLU A 196 7.23 -8.74 20.88
N ASP A 197 7.31 -7.82 19.91
CA ASP A 197 8.32 -6.76 19.88
C ASP A 197 7.77 -5.42 20.43
N SER A 198 8.37 -4.94 21.53
CA SER A 198 7.93 -3.70 22.18
C SER A 198 8.07 -2.45 21.31
N LYS A 199 9.04 -2.40 20.39
CA LYS A 199 9.19 -1.23 19.50
C LYS A 199 8.08 -1.18 18.47
N PHE A 200 7.63 -2.33 17.96
CA PHE A 200 6.46 -2.39 17.10
C PHE A 200 5.19 -1.95 17.83
N GLN A 201 5.03 -2.39 19.08
CA GLN A 201 3.91 -1.95 19.91
C GLN A 201 3.93 -0.44 20.17
N GLU A 202 5.10 0.12 20.53
CA GLU A 202 5.30 1.55 20.70
C GLU A 202 4.99 2.32 19.41
N ALA A 203 5.45 1.83 18.26
CA ALA A 203 5.19 2.46 16.97
C ALA A 203 3.70 2.47 16.63
N ILE A 204 3.01 1.34 16.80
CA ILE A 204 1.56 1.27 16.55
C ILE A 204 0.82 2.20 17.51
N LEU A 205 1.08 2.10 18.82
CA LEU A 205 0.44 2.93 19.83
C LEU A 205 0.64 4.43 19.54
N GLY A 206 1.84 4.82 19.12
CA GLY A 206 2.18 6.21 18.76
C GLY A 206 1.48 6.74 17.51
N ASN A 207 1.01 5.86 16.63
CA ASN A 207 0.27 6.22 15.41
C ASN A 207 -1.26 6.23 15.61
N LEU A 208 -1.76 5.78 16.77
CA LEU A 208 -3.18 5.82 17.09
C LEU A 208 -3.60 7.20 17.61
N PHE A 209 -4.88 7.54 17.47
CA PHE A 209 -5.42 8.80 17.97
C PHE A 209 -5.26 8.89 19.50
N TYR A 210 -4.58 9.94 19.96
CA TYR A 210 -4.04 10.04 21.32
C TYR A 210 -5.09 9.89 22.44
N GLU A 211 -6.34 10.32 22.23
CA GLU A 211 -7.40 10.24 23.27
C GLU A 211 -7.84 8.80 23.56
N HIS A 212 -7.72 7.91 22.57
CA HIS A 212 -8.20 6.53 22.65
C HIS A 212 -7.10 5.50 22.33
N ALA A 213 -5.84 5.94 22.21
CA ALA A 213 -4.73 5.11 21.73
C ALA A 213 -4.59 3.79 22.51
N GLU A 214 -4.59 3.84 23.84
CA GLU A 214 -4.47 2.65 24.70
C GLU A 214 -5.64 1.67 24.53
N GLU A 215 -6.87 2.19 24.40
CA GLU A 215 -8.05 1.36 24.22
C GLU A 215 -8.07 0.70 22.84
N ARG A 216 -7.83 1.48 21.79
CA ARG A 216 -7.75 1.00 20.39
C ARG A 216 -6.60 -0.01 20.24
N PHE A 217 -5.45 0.26 20.84
CA PHE A 217 -4.31 -0.65 20.84
C PHE A 217 -4.64 -1.98 21.53
N ARG A 218 -5.33 -1.94 22.68
CA ARG A 218 -5.79 -3.16 23.36
C ARG A 218 -6.77 -3.97 22.49
N ILE A 219 -7.68 -3.31 21.77
CA ILE A 219 -8.59 -3.98 20.84
C ILE A 219 -7.80 -4.64 19.71
N LEU A 220 -6.85 -3.92 19.11
CA LEU A 220 -5.96 -4.44 18.06
C LEU A 220 -5.17 -5.66 18.55
N LEU A 221 -4.55 -5.60 19.73
CA LEU A 221 -3.83 -6.74 20.31
C LEU A 221 -4.77 -7.94 20.59
N ASN A 222 -6.01 -7.70 21.02
CA ASN A 222 -6.98 -8.77 21.20
C ASN A 222 -7.32 -9.45 19.87
N LYS A 223 -7.53 -8.69 18.80
CA LYS A 223 -7.75 -9.23 17.45
C LYS A 223 -6.54 -10.03 16.95
N ILE A 224 -5.33 -9.51 17.14
CA ILE A 224 -4.09 -10.23 16.83
C ILE A 224 -4.04 -11.57 17.56
N ASN A 225 -4.32 -11.57 18.86
CA ASN A 225 -4.34 -12.79 19.67
C ASN A 225 -5.39 -13.79 19.17
N GLU A 226 -6.57 -13.32 18.80
CA GLU A 226 -7.63 -14.17 18.24
C GLU A 226 -7.16 -14.86 16.95
N VAL A 227 -6.59 -14.11 16.01
CA VAL A 227 -6.06 -14.65 14.75
C VAL A 227 -4.97 -15.69 15.03
N LEU A 228 -3.96 -15.32 15.83
CA LEU A 228 -2.83 -16.22 16.13
C LEU A 228 -3.26 -17.49 16.87
N SER A 229 -4.32 -17.43 17.69
CA SER A 229 -4.85 -18.61 18.40
C SER A 229 -5.45 -19.67 17.48
N LYS A 230 -5.91 -19.27 16.28
CA LYS A 230 -6.46 -20.19 15.25
C LYS A 230 -5.35 -20.93 14.50
N PHE A 231 -4.12 -20.42 14.55
CA PHE A 231 -2.97 -20.93 13.81
C PHE A 231 -1.74 -21.05 14.73
N PRO A 232 -1.77 -21.95 15.74
CA PRO A 232 -0.64 -22.13 16.63
C PRO A 232 0.57 -22.65 15.83
N SER A 233 1.70 -21.94 15.97
CA SER A 233 3.00 -22.34 15.44
C SER A 233 3.58 -23.56 16.13
#